data_AF-A0AAW8D616-F1
#
_entry.id   AF-A0AAW8D616-F1
#
_cell.length_a   1.000
_cell.length_b   1.000
_cell.length_c   1.000
_cell.angle_alpha   90.00
_cell.angle_beta   90.00
_cell.angle_gamma   90.00
#
_symmetry.space_group_name_H-M   'P 1'
#
loop_
_entity.id
_entity.type
_entity.pdbx_description
1 polymer ?
#
loop_
_entity_poly.entity_id
_entity_poly.type
_entity_poly.pdbx_seq_one_letter_code
_entity_poly.pdbx_strand_id
1 'polypeptide(L)'
;MEALGMVSLCFGWFILGSLWSVSAGFRSGAITDASLLGIVGFELVIGPIALLVLRSRGYAVADLLPSPSWIGCGVGALLYIACVLAIWIALAPFASSAPQPIDQLMATARPSLAVVFLLSVVNGLYEEVFLLGYLMKGFRHRGASFALGLSLLVRVLYHLYQGPHGALSIAVAGLVFGVFYLRTGWLWPVVFAHMLADTLPFL
;
A
#
# COMPACT_ATOMS: atom_id res chain seq x y z
N MET A 1 -17.95 -3.15 14.07
CA MET A 1 -16.82 -3.72 14.82
C MET A 1 -15.88 -4.55 13.95
N GLU A 2 -16.34 -5.14 12.84
CA GLU A 2 -15.52 -6.06 12.03
C GLU A 2 -14.38 -5.39 11.24
N ALA A 3 -14.63 -4.23 10.62
CA ALA A 3 -13.62 -3.53 9.82
C ALA A 3 -12.43 -3.02 10.65
N LEU A 4 -12.69 -2.48 11.86
CA LEU A 4 -11.63 -2.07 12.77
C LEU A 4 -10.76 -3.26 13.17
N GLY A 5 -11.38 -4.41 13.47
CA GLY A 5 -10.66 -5.64 13.76
C GLY A 5 -9.76 -6.11 12.62
N MET A 6 -10.23 -6.01 11.36
CA MET A 6 -9.40 -6.34 10.19
C MET A 6 -8.29 -5.33 9.94
N VAL A 7 -8.55 -4.03 10.10
CA VAL A 7 -7.48 -3.02 10.01
C VAL A 7 -6.45 -3.23 11.11
N SER A 8 -6.86 -3.53 12.35
CA SER A 8 -5.95 -3.82 13.44
C SER A 8 -5.13 -5.09 13.20
N LEU A 9 -5.76 -6.15 12.68
CA LEU A 9 -5.06 -7.41 12.36
C LEU A 9 -4.05 -7.23 11.22
N CYS A 10 -4.46 -6.62 10.12
CA CYS A 10 -3.64 -6.55 8.91
C CYS A 10 -2.62 -5.39 8.95
N PHE A 11 -3.00 -4.25 9.52
CA PHE A 11 -2.22 -3.02 9.45
C PHE A 11 -1.82 -2.45 10.82
N GLY A 12 -2.38 -2.95 11.92
CA GLY A 12 -2.20 -2.37 13.25
C GLY A 12 -0.73 -2.30 13.67
N TRP A 13 0.05 -3.36 13.43
CA TRP A 13 1.49 -3.37 13.71
C TRP A 13 2.24 -2.28 12.93
N PHE A 14 1.96 -2.13 11.64
CA PHE A 14 2.60 -1.13 10.78
C PHE A 14 2.16 0.30 11.13
N ILE A 15 0.89 0.52 11.47
CA ILE A 15 0.38 1.82 11.96
C ILE A 15 1.11 2.22 13.24
N LEU A 16 1.20 1.31 14.22
CA LEU A 16 1.88 1.60 15.49
C LEU A 16 3.37 1.87 15.29
N GLY A 17 4.05 1.07 14.46
CA GLY A 17 5.46 1.30 14.12
C GLY A 17 5.68 2.64 13.41
N SER A 18 4.78 3.00 12.51
CA SER A 18 4.81 4.28 11.80
C SER A 18 4.65 5.48 12.74
N LEU A 19 3.65 5.44 13.62
CA LEU A 19 3.43 6.46 14.64
C LEU A 19 4.59 6.57 15.64
N TRP A 20 5.15 5.43 16.04
CA TRP A 20 6.34 5.41 16.89
C TRP A 20 7.53 6.08 16.20
N SER A 21 7.80 5.76 14.92
CA SER A 21 8.86 6.40 14.14
C SER A 21 8.71 7.92 14.12
N VAL A 22 7.50 8.44 13.84
CA VAL A 22 7.20 9.87 13.90
C VAL A 22 7.54 10.45 15.28
N SER A 23 7.08 9.81 16.36
CA SER A 23 7.35 10.26 17.74
C SER A 23 8.83 10.23 18.12
N ALA A 24 9.60 9.36 17.46
CA ALA A 24 11.03 9.19 17.65
C ALA A 24 11.89 10.08 16.71
N GLY A 25 11.26 11.03 15.99
CA GLY A 25 11.95 11.91 15.04
C GLY A 25 12.25 11.22 13.71
N PHE A 26 11.31 10.44 13.19
CA PHE A 26 11.39 9.65 11.95
C PHE A 26 12.48 8.58 11.95
N ARG A 27 12.78 7.99 13.12
CA ARG A 27 13.70 6.85 13.22
C ARG A 27 13.02 5.58 12.71
N SER A 28 13.55 5.04 11.61
CA SER A 28 13.01 3.85 10.97
C SER A 28 14.10 2.77 10.85
N GLY A 29 13.69 1.50 10.84
CA GLY A 29 14.59 0.38 10.64
C GLY A 29 15.21 0.40 9.24
N ALA A 30 16.40 -0.18 9.09
CA ALA A 30 17.07 -0.24 7.78
C ALA A 30 16.32 -1.18 6.81
N ILE A 31 16.30 -0.82 5.53
CA ILE A 31 15.80 -1.70 4.46
C ILE A 31 16.90 -2.69 4.08
N THR A 32 16.68 -3.95 4.45
CA THR A 32 17.58 -5.08 4.26
C THR A 32 16.79 -6.32 3.86
N ASP A 33 17.45 -7.35 3.35
CA ASP A 33 16.77 -8.61 3.04
C ASP A 33 16.01 -9.17 4.24
N ALA A 34 16.61 -9.14 5.43
CA ALA A 34 15.98 -9.63 6.65
C ALA A 34 14.70 -8.86 7.01
N SER A 35 14.72 -7.52 6.90
CA SER A 35 13.53 -6.71 7.21
C SER A 35 12.42 -6.94 6.19
N LEU A 36 12.75 -7.02 4.90
CA LEU A 36 11.76 -7.23 3.84
C LEU A 36 11.18 -8.64 3.89
N LEU A 37 12.00 -9.67 4.12
CA LEU A 37 11.52 -11.04 4.35
C LEU A 37 10.65 -11.16 5.60
N GLY A 38 10.92 -10.34 6.62
CA GLY A 38 10.05 -10.24 7.80
C GLY A 38 8.65 -9.75 7.45
N ILE A 39 8.53 -8.73 6.58
CA ILE A 39 7.24 -8.24 6.07
C ILE A 39 6.54 -9.31 5.24
N VAL A 40 7.25 -9.93 4.29
CA VAL A 40 6.71 -11.03 3.47
C VAL A 40 6.18 -12.17 4.35
N GLY A 41 6.96 -12.58 5.36
CA GLY A 41 6.56 -13.63 6.29
C GLY A 41 5.32 -13.25 7.09
N PHE A 42 5.24 -12.00 7.59
CA PHE A 42 4.04 -11.50 8.26
C PHE A 42 2.82 -11.56 7.35
N GLU A 43 2.92 -11.06 6.12
CA GLU A 43 1.79 -10.98 5.18
C GLU A 43 1.32 -12.35 4.70
N LEU A 44 2.25 -13.29 4.45
CA LEU A 44 1.92 -14.67 4.10
C LEU A 44 1.28 -15.46 5.25
N VAL A 45 1.45 -15.02 6.50
CA VAL A 45 0.78 -15.63 7.66
C VAL A 45 -0.56 -14.94 7.93
N ILE A 46 -0.55 -13.61 8.07
CA ILE A 46 -1.72 -12.83 8.48
C ILE A 46 -2.74 -12.74 7.35
N GLY A 47 -2.31 -12.69 6.09
CA GLY A 47 -3.19 -12.59 4.93
C GLY A 47 -4.17 -13.76 4.85
N PRO A 48 -3.68 -15.01 4.81
CA PRO A 48 -4.56 -16.18 4.85
C PRO A 48 -5.45 -16.23 6.10
N ILE A 49 -4.94 -15.88 7.28
CA ILE A 49 -5.75 -15.81 8.51
C ILE A 49 -6.89 -14.81 8.35
N ALA A 50 -6.61 -13.60 7.87
CA ALA A 50 -7.62 -12.57 7.64
C ALA A 50 -8.66 -13.04 6.60
N LEU A 51 -8.24 -13.66 5.50
CA LEU A 51 -9.16 -14.21 4.49
C LEU A 51 -10.02 -15.35 5.06
N LEU A 52 -9.48 -16.21 5.92
CA LEU A 52 -10.24 -17.25 6.62
C LEU A 52 -11.25 -16.65 7.61
N VAL A 53 -10.87 -15.60 8.35
CA VAL A 53 -11.80 -14.86 9.21
C VAL A 53 -12.92 -14.27 8.37
N LEU A 54 -12.62 -13.61 7.25
CA LEU A 54 -13.65 -13.08 6.34
C LEU A 54 -14.56 -14.19 5.78
N ARG A 55 -13.99 -15.32 5.38
CA ARG A 55 -14.77 -16.48 4.92
C ARG A 55 -15.70 -17.00 6.02
N SER A 56 -15.23 -17.11 7.26
CA SER A 56 -16.05 -17.55 8.41
C SER A 56 -17.21 -16.60 8.72
N ARG A 57 -17.10 -15.35 8.25
CA ARG A 57 -18.10 -14.29 8.37
C ARG A 57 -19.04 -14.20 7.16
N GLY A 58 -18.93 -15.12 6.21
CA GLY A 58 -19.82 -15.19 5.04
C GLY A 58 -19.38 -14.32 3.84
N TYR A 59 -18.17 -13.75 3.87
CA TYR A 59 -17.64 -13.03 2.70
C TYR A 59 -17.26 -14.03 1.59
N ALA A 60 -17.66 -13.71 0.36
CA ALA A 60 -17.17 -14.38 -0.84
C ALA A 60 -15.72 -13.93 -1.11
N VAL A 61 -14.75 -14.63 -0.52
CA VAL A 61 -13.32 -14.27 -0.59
C VAL A 61 -12.81 -14.15 -2.03
N ALA A 62 -13.31 -14.98 -2.94
CA ALA A 62 -12.97 -14.91 -4.37
C ALA A 62 -13.24 -13.53 -4.97
N ASP A 63 -14.28 -12.82 -4.50
CA ASP A 63 -14.64 -11.48 -4.99
C ASP A 63 -13.72 -10.37 -4.46
N LEU A 64 -12.84 -10.69 -3.51
CA LEU A 64 -11.86 -9.75 -2.95
C LEU A 64 -10.51 -9.85 -3.65
N LEU A 65 -10.24 -10.98 -4.30
CA LEU A 65 -8.94 -11.28 -4.91
C LEU A 65 -8.88 -10.74 -6.35
N PRO A 66 -7.71 -10.28 -6.81
CA PRO A 66 -7.54 -9.87 -8.19
C PRO A 66 -7.51 -11.08 -9.12
N SER A 67 -7.87 -10.85 -10.39
CA SER A 67 -7.71 -11.82 -11.47
C SER A 67 -6.57 -11.37 -12.40
N PRO A 68 -5.37 -11.98 -12.31
CA PRO A 68 -4.24 -11.61 -13.14
C PRO A 68 -4.50 -11.74 -14.63
N SER A 69 -4.03 -10.75 -15.41
CA SER A 69 -4.08 -10.78 -16.87
C SER A 69 -3.02 -9.87 -17.49
N TRP A 70 -2.56 -10.22 -18.69
CA TRP A 70 -1.58 -9.42 -19.44
C TRP A 70 -2.08 -8.02 -19.78
N ILE A 71 -3.36 -7.90 -20.18
CA ILE A 71 -3.99 -6.59 -20.43
C ILE A 71 -3.98 -5.77 -19.15
N GLY A 72 -4.33 -6.37 -18.02
CA GLY A 72 -4.30 -5.68 -16.74
C GLY A 72 -2.90 -5.27 -16.29
N CYS A 73 -1.84 -6.03 -16.66
CA CYS A 73 -0.45 -5.58 -16.47
C CYS A 73 -0.15 -4.32 -17.29
N GLY A 74 -0.58 -4.28 -18.57
CA GLY A 74 -0.42 -3.10 -19.42
C GLY A 74 -1.15 -1.87 -18.86
N VAL A 75 -2.40 -2.05 -18.40
CA VAL A 75 -3.17 -0.98 -17.73
C VAL A 75 -2.51 -0.56 -16.42
N GLY A 76 -1.98 -1.51 -15.64
CA GLY A 76 -1.25 -1.24 -14.41
C GLY A 76 0.03 -0.44 -14.63
N ALA A 77 0.79 -0.72 -15.69
CA ALA A 77 1.96 0.07 -16.06
C ALA A 77 1.60 1.53 -16.41
N LEU A 78 0.51 1.73 -17.16
CA LEU A 78 -0.01 3.08 -17.44
C LEU A 78 -0.50 3.79 -16.18
N LEU A 79 -1.16 3.05 -15.27
CA LEU A 79 -1.62 3.56 -13.99
C LEU A 79 -0.45 3.97 -13.10
N TYR A 80 0.64 3.20 -13.08
CA TYR A 80 1.89 3.55 -12.40
C TYR A 80 2.48 4.85 -12.94
N ILE A 81 2.61 4.99 -14.27
CA ILE A 81 3.11 6.22 -14.90
C ILE A 81 2.23 7.43 -14.51
N ALA A 82 0.91 7.27 -14.58
CA ALA A 82 -0.03 8.32 -14.17
C ALA A 82 0.10 8.66 -12.69
N CYS A 83 0.34 7.67 -11.83
CA CYS A 83 0.58 7.85 -10.40
C CYS A 83 1.85 8.65 -10.13
N VAL A 84 2.98 8.28 -10.76
CA VAL A 84 4.24 9.01 -10.64
C VAL A 84 4.09 10.47 -11.10
N LEU A 85 3.42 10.69 -12.23
CA LEU A 85 3.14 12.04 -12.73
C LEU A 85 2.27 12.84 -11.74
N ALA A 86 1.23 12.23 -11.18
CA ALA A 86 0.36 12.86 -10.20
C ALA A 86 1.12 13.24 -8.92
N ILE A 87 1.99 12.35 -8.41
CA ILE A 87 2.86 12.61 -7.26
C ILE A 87 3.78 13.79 -7.56
N TRP A 88 4.44 13.78 -8.72
CA TRP A 88 5.35 14.86 -9.12
C TRP A 88 4.63 16.22 -9.17
N ILE A 89 3.44 16.29 -9.79
CA ILE A 89 2.64 17.52 -9.85
C ILE A 89 2.20 17.96 -8.45
N ALA A 90 1.75 17.03 -7.61
CA ALA A 90 1.25 17.35 -6.27
C ALA A 90 2.34 17.82 -5.32
N LEU A 91 3.58 17.32 -5.49
CA LEU A 91 4.73 17.71 -4.69
C LEU A 91 5.44 18.96 -5.20
N ALA A 92 5.28 19.34 -6.46
CA ALA A 92 5.98 20.49 -7.06
C ALA A 92 5.87 21.80 -6.23
N PRO A 93 4.71 22.16 -5.63
CA PRO A 93 4.60 23.34 -4.77
C PRO A 93 5.38 23.24 -3.45
N PHE A 94 5.73 22.03 -3.03
CA PHE A 94 6.44 21.72 -1.78
C PHE A 94 7.89 21.29 -2.05
N ALA A 95 8.41 21.55 -3.25
CA ALA A 95 9.78 21.22 -3.61
C ALA A 95 10.75 21.84 -2.57
N SER A 96 11.56 20.99 -1.96
CA SER A 96 12.47 21.35 -0.89
C SER A 96 13.82 20.70 -1.11
N SER A 97 14.90 21.43 -0.82
CA SER A 97 16.25 20.88 -0.78
C SER A 97 16.59 20.21 0.55
N ALA A 98 15.70 20.31 1.55
CA ALA A 98 15.89 19.66 2.84
C ALA A 98 15.69 18.14 2.72
N PRO A 99 16.64 17.32 3.21
CA PRO A 99 16.51 15.87 3.18
C PRO A 99 15.21 15.39 3.86
N GLN A 100 14.48 14.49 3.20
CA GLN A 100 13.30 13.86 3.78
C GLN A 100 13.68 12.52 4.44
N PRO A 101 12.90 12.05 5.45
CA PRO A 101 13.15 10.76 6.08
C PRO A 101 13.20 9.58 5.10
N ILE A 102 12.33 9.59 4.08
CA ILE A 102 12.33 8.57 3.02
C ILE A 102 13.64 8.57 2.22
N ASP A 103 14.23 9.74 1.96
CA ASP A 103 15.50 9.85 1.22
C ASP A 103 16.64 9.18 2.00
N GLN A 104 16.68 9.38 3.32
CA GLN A 104 17.68 8.76 4.20
C GLN A 104 17.49 7.23 4.28
N LEU A 105 16.23 6.78 4.32
CA LEU A 105 15.89 5.37 4.34
C LEU A 105 16.35 4.68 3.05
N MET A 106 16.06 5.29 1.90
CA MET A 106 16.49 4.79 0.57
C MET A 106 18.01 4.85 0.41
N ALA A 107 18.66 5.93 0.86
CA ALA A 107 20.12 6.08 0.74
C ALA A 107 20.92 5.01 1.50
N THR A 108 20.31 4.39 2.52
CA THR A 108 20.93 3.30 3.30
C THR A 108 20.36 1.92 2.96
N ALA A 109 19.39 1.85 2.04
CA ALA A 109 18.77 0.61 1.64
C ALA A 109 19.77 -0.30 0.92
N ARG A 110 19.77 -1.57 1.30
CA ARG A 110 20.67 -2.59 0.75
C ARG A 110 20.01 -3.98 0.63
N PRO A 111 18.79 -4.07 0.08
CA PRO A 111 18.21 -5.37 -0.24
C PRO A 111 18.76 -5.93 -1.56
N SER A 112 18.68 -7.24 -1.74
CA SER A 112 18.86 -7.89 -3.02
C SER A 112 17.61 -7.70 -3.88
N LEU A 113 17.80 -7.54 -5.20
CA LEU A 113 16.69 -7.36 -6.14
C LEU A 113 15.68 -8.53 -6.11
N ALA A 114 16.15 -9.74 -5.83
CA ALA A 114 15.29 -10.92 -5.70
C ALA A 114 14.32 -10.78 -4.51
N VAL A 115 14.79 -10.26 -3.37
CA VAL A 115 13.95 -10.03 -2.20
C VAL A 115 13.02 -8.84 -2.41
N VAL A 116 13.48 -7.77 -3.08
CA VAL A 116 12.60 -6.65 -3.47
C VAL A 116 11.46 -7.16 -4.34
N PHE A 117 11.74 -7.93 -5.40
CA PHE A 117 10.70 -8.46 -6.28
C PHE A 117 9.69 -9.35 -5.53
N LEU A 118 10.18 -10.23 -4.64
CA LEU A 118 9.32 -11.07 -3.81
C LEU A 118 8.41 -10.23 -2.91
N LEU A 119 8.98 -9.22 -2.23
CA LEU A 119 8.22 -8.29 -1.41
C LEU A 119 7.16 -7.57 -2.23
N SER A 120 7.52 -6.96 -3.37
CA SER A 120 6.60 -6.21 -4.22
C SER A 120 5.38 -7.03 -4.62
N VAL A 121 5.58 -8.31 -4.97
CA VAL A 121 4.47 -9.23 -5.32
C VAL A 121 3.56 -9.46 -4.13
N VAL A 122 4.12 -9.78 -2.96
CA VAL A 122 3.34 -10.16 -1.77
C VAL A 122 2.65 -8.94 -1.18
N ASN A 123 3.38 -7.84 -0.95
CA ASN A 123 2.87 -6.61 -0.35
C ASN A 123 1.86 -5.91 -1.26
N GLY A 124 2.18 -5.74 -2.55
CA GLY A 124 1.24 -5.16 -3.52
C GLY A 124 -0.08 -5.94 -3.62
N LEU A 125 -0.04 -7.28 -3.51
CA LEU A 125 -1.26 -8.08 -3.43
C LEU A 125 -1.97 -7.90 -2.08
N TYR A 126 -1.23 -8.01 -0.98
CA TYR A 126 -1.75 -7.94 0.38
C TYR A 126 -2.47 -6.61 0.63
N GLU A 127 -1.79 -5.49 0.40
CA GLU A 127 -2.32 -4.17 0.69
C GLU A 127 -3.58 -3.87 -0.13
N GLU A 128 -3.55 -4.13 -1.44
CA GLU A 128 -4.67 -3.78 -2.31
C GLU A 128 -5.89 -4.70 -2.08
N VAL A 129 -5.67 -5.98 -1.74
CA VAL A 129 -6.78 -6.87 -1.36
C VAL A 129 -7.48 -6.37 -0.10
N PHE A 130 -6.74 -5.99 0.95
CA PHE A 130 -7.38 -5.58 2.20
C PHE A 130 -7.87 -4.13 2.19
N LEU A 131 -7.16 -3.21 1.52
CA LEU A 131 -7.57 -1.81 1.46
C LEU A 131 -8.65 -1.58 0.41
N LEU A 132 -8.46 -2.05 -0.82
CA LEU A 132 -9.40 -1.79 -1.89
C LEU A 132 -10.43 -2.92 -2.00
N GLY A 133 -9.96 -4.17 -2.11
CA GLY A 133 -10.80 -5.35 -2.27
C GLY A 133 -11.78 -5.57 -1.11
N TYR A 134 -11.34 -5.34 0.13
CA TYR A 134 -12.16 -5.49 1.33
C TYR A 134 -12.68 -4.15 1.89
N LEU A 135 -11.79 -3.26 2.35
CA LEU A 135 -12.20 -2.09 3.13
C LEU A 135 -12.98 -1.08 2.27
N MET A 136 -12.43 -0.66 1.13
CA MET A 136 -13.11 0.28 0.25
C MET A 136 -14.39 -0.34 -0.32
N LYS A 137 -14.32 -1.55 -0.88
CA LYS A 137 -15.49 -2.27 -1.42
C LYS A 137 -16.60 -2.43 -0.38
N GLY A 138 -16.25 -2.83 0.84
CA GLY A 138 -17.19 -3.06 1.93
C GLY A 138 -17.92 -1.80 2.38
N PHE A 139 -17.32 -0.62 2.22
CA PHE A 139 -17.89 0.65 2.66
C PHE A 139 -18.51 1.49 1.54
N ARG A 140 -18.57 0.99 0.29
CA ARG A 140 -19.19 1.73 -0.83
C ARG A 140 -20.66 2.10 -0.57
N HIS A 141 -21.38 1.31 0.24
CA HIS A 141 -22.74 1.60 0.66
C HIS A 141 -22.89 2.89 1.49
N ARG A 142 -21.80 3.42 2.07
CA ARG A 142 -21.76 4.72 2.77
C ARG A 142 -21.33 5.89 1.88
N GLY A 143 -21.18 5.64 0.58
CA GLY A 143 -20.74 6.64 -0.39
C GLY A 143 -19.27 6.49 -0.79
N ALA A 144 -18.97 6.85 -2.04
CA ALA A 144 -17.64 6.68 -2.63
C ALA A 144 -16.54 7.46 -1.87
N SER A 145 -16.83 8.71 -1.48
CA SER A 145 -15.86 9.55 -0.75
C SER A 145 -15.51 8.98 0.62
N PHE A 146 -16.49 8.41 1.34
CA PHE A 146 -16.24 7.80 2.64
C PHE A 146 -15.37 6.55 2.50
N ALA A 147 -15.72 5.65 1.57
CA ALA A 147 -14.97 4.42 1.32
C ALA A 147 -13.51 4.71 0.92
N LEU A 148 -13.31 5.65 0.01
CA LEU A 148 -12.00 6.09 -0.46
C LEU A 148 -11.19 6.73 0.68
N GLY A 149 -11.80 7.68 1.40
CA GLY A 149 -11.16 8.38 2.52
C GLY A 149 -10.73 7.43 3.64
N LEU A 150 -11.54 6.41 3.94
CA LEU A 150 -11.18 5.41 4.96
C LEU A 150 -9.97 4.58 4.53
N SER A 151 -9.94 4.11 3.28
CA SER A 151 -8.83 3.29 2.77
C SER A 151 -7.54 4.10 2.64
N LEU A 152 -7.67 5.36 2.18
CA LEU A 152 -6.60 6.34 2.13
C LEU A 152 -6.02 6.62 3.52
N LEU A 153 -6.89 6.83 4.52
CA LEU A 153 -6.49 7.10 5.90
C LEU A 153 -5.63 5.96 6.45
N VAL A 154 -6.09 4.70 6.31
CA VAL A 154 -5.32 3.53 6.77
C VAL A 154 -3.96 3.51 6.08
N ARG A 155 -3.92 3.67 4.74
CA ARG A 155 -2.69 3.70 3.96
C ARG A 155 -1.68 4.73 4.46
N VAL A 156 -2.13 5.97 4.64
CA VAL A 156 -1.27 7.05 5.10
C VAL A 156 -0.78 6.79 6.53
N LEU A 157 -1.64 6.28 7.43
CA LEU A 157 -1.27 6.03 8.82
C LEU A 157 -0.08 5.07 8.95
N TYR A 158 -0.05 3.96 8.20
CA TYR A 158 1.10 3.06 8.24
C TYR A 158 2.31 3.52 7.40
N HIS A 159 2.23 4.70 6.77
CA HIS A 159 3.30 5.31 5.98
C HIS A 159 3.84 6.66 6.50
N LEU A 160 3.29 7.21 7.59
CA LEU A 160 3.75 8.47 8.18
C LEU A 160 5.26 8.49 8.51
N TYR A 161 5.87 7.34 8.80
CA TYR A 161 7.31 7.21 9.04
C TYR A 161 8.21 7.73 7.91
N GLN A 162 7.69 7.85 6.69
CA GLN A 162 8.41 8.35 5.52
C GLN A 162 8.61 9.88 5.54
N GLY A 163 8.00 10.57 6.49
CA GLY A 163 8.01 12.03 6.57
C GLY A 163 6.92 12.69 5.74
N PRO A 164 6.81 14.04 5.80
CA PRO A 164 5.71 14.77 5.16
C PRO A 164 5.60 14.54 3.65
N HIS A 165 6.73 14.56 2.94
CA HIS A 165 6.73 14.35 1.48
C HIS A 165 6.38 12.90 1.12
N GLY A 166 6.90 11.93 1.87
CA GLY A 166 6.56 10.52 1.70
C GLY A 166 5.08 10.27 1.96
N ALA A 167 4.55 10.76 3.09
CA ALA A 167 3.14 10.64 3.44
C ALA A 167 2.21 11.28 2.37
N LEU A 168 2.58 12.44 1.83
CA LEU A 168 1.83 13.08 0.76
C LEU A 168 1.90 12.27 -0.55
N SER A 169 3.07 11.72 -0.90
CA SER A 169 3.23 10.84 -2.07
C SER A 169 2.32 9.62 -1.96
N ILE A 170 2.29 8.99 -0.78
CA ILE A 170 1.45 7.83 -0.49
C ILE A 170 -0.04 8.19 -0.53
N ALA A 171 -0.42 9.38 -0.03
CA ALA A 171 -1.79 9.86 -0.14
C ALA A 171 -2.20 10.05 -1.61
N VAL A 172 -1.35 10.66 -2.43
CA VAL A 172 -1.63 10.84 -3.87
C VAL A 172 -1.72 9.49 -4.58
N ALA A 173 -0.82 8.55 -4.29
CA ALA A 173 -0.87 7.20 -4.85
C ALA A 173 -2.17 6.47 -4.48
N GLY A 174 -2.53 6.46 -3.19
CA GLY A 174 -3.77 5.86 -2.71
C GLY A 174 -5.02 6.49 -3.33
N LEU A 175 -4.99 7.80 -3.60
CA LEU A 175 -6.06 8.50 -4.31
C LEU A 175 -6.18 8.05 -5.76
N VAL A 176 -5.07 8.00 -6.51
CA VAL A 176 -5.04 7.55 -7.92
C VAL A 176 -5.54 6.11 -8.03
N PHE A 177 -5.01 5.21 -7.21
CA PHE A 177 -5.36 3.79 -7.19
C PHE A 177 -6.82 3.58 -6.75
N GLY A 178 -7.24 4.24 -5.68
CA GLY A 178 -8.61 4.16 -5.16
C GLY A 178 -9.65 4.70 -6.14
N VAL A 179 -9.38 5.82 -6.81
CA VAL A 179 -10.27 6.37 -7.85
C VAL A 179 -10.36 5.44 -9.06
N PHE A 180 -9.23 4.88 -9.50
CA PHE A 180 -9.23 3.89 -10.59
C PHE A 180 -10.10 2.68 -10.24
N TYR A 181 -9.90 2.10 -9.05
CA TYR A 181 -10.65 0.93 -8.60
C TYR A 181 -12.12 1.26 -8.31
N LEU A 182 -12.46 2.45 -7.79
CA LEU A 182 -13.84 2.90 -7.66
C LEU A 182 -14.56 2.91 -9.01
N ARG A 183 -13.90 3.41 -10.06
CA ARG A 183 -14.53 3.54 -11.39
C ARG A 183 -14.64 2.22 -12.12
N THR A 184 -13.65 1.34 -11.99
CA THR A 184 -13.54 0.13 -12.81
C THR A 184 -13.92 -1.15 -12.08
N GLY A 185 -13.76 -1.18 -10.76
CA GLY A 185 -13.82 -2.42 -9.97
C GLY A 185 -12.67 -3.40 -10.28
N TRP A 186 -11.66 -2.99 -11.07
CA TRP A 186 -10.61 -3.88 -11.52
C TRP A 186 -9.38 -3.78 -10.61
N LEU A 187 -9.20 -4.79 -9.75
CA LEU A 187 -8.16 -4.75 -8.73
C LEU A 187 -6.75 -5.06 -9.28
N TRP A 188 -6.65 -5.96 -10.26
CA TRP A 188 -5.34 -6.42 -10.76
C TRP A 188 -4.44 -5.31 -11.32
N PRO A 189 -4.92 -4.35 -12.14
CA PRO A 189 -4.07 -3.23 -12.58
C PRO A 189 -3.51 -2.40 -11.43
N VAL A 190 -4.26 -2.25 -10.33
CA VAL A 190 -3.79 -1.54 -9.14
C VAL A 190 -2.70 -2.32 -8.43
N VAL A 191 -2.91 -3.62 -8.21
CA VAL A 191 -1.90 -4.52 -7.63
C VAL A 191 -0.61 -4.46 -8.45
N PHE A 192 -0.71 -4.56 -9.78
CA PHE A 192 0.46 -4.51 -10.65
C PHE A 192 1.15 -3.13 -10.63
N ALA A 193 0.39 -2.04 -10.60
CA ALA A 193 0.95 -0.69 -10.46
C ALA A 193 1.70 -0.52 -9.12
N HIS A 194 1.17 -1.11 -8.05
CA HIS A 194 1.82 -1.15 -6.73
C HIS A 194 3.12 -1.96 -6.78
N MET A 195 3.11 -3.16 -7.37
CA MET A 195 4.31 -3.97 -7.56
C MET A 195 5.43 -3.20 -8.28
N LEU A 196 5.07 -2.39 -9.28
CA LEU A 196 6.03 -1.51 -9.97
C LEU A 196 6.52 -0.38 -9.06
N ALA A 197 5.63 0.24 -8.29
CA ALA A 197 5.97 1.28 -7.33
C ALA A 197 6.93 0.79 -6.24
N ASP A 198 6.84 -0.47 -5.83
CA ASP A 198 7.76 -1.06 -4.86
C ASP A 198 9.09 -1.50 -5.48
N THR A 199 9.08 -1.94 -6.73
CA THR A 199 10.27 -2.53 -7.37
C THR A 199 11.17 -1.47 -8.00
N LEU A 200 10.60 -0.55 -8.76
CA LEU A 200 11.36 0.38 -9.60
C LEU A 200 12.24 1.37 -8.82
N PRO A 201 11.91 1.81 -7.59
CA PRO A 201 12.81 2.67 -6.81
C PRO A 201 14.14 2.02 -6.41
N PHE A 202 14.28 0.68 -6.53
CA PHE A 202 15.51 -0.06 -6.19
C PHE A 202 16.37 -0.44 -7.40
N LEU A 203 15.98 -0.04 -8.62
CA LEU A 203 16.75 -0.25 -9.86
C LEU A 203 17.62 0.96 -10.18
#